data_AF-A0A4Y7SYB4-F1
#
_entry.id   AF-A0A4Y7SYB4-F1
#
_cell.length_a   1.000
_cell.length_b   1.000
_cell.length_c   1.000
_cell.angle_alpha   90.00
_cell.angle_beta   90.00
_cell.angle_gamma   90.00
#
_symmetry.space_group_name_H-M   'P 1'
#
loop_
_entity.id
_entity.type
_entity.pdbx_description
1 polymer ?
#
loop_
_entity_poly.entity_id
_entity_poly.type
_entity_poly.pdbx_seq_one_letter_code
_entity_poly.pdbx_strand_id
1 'polypeptide(L)'
;MLPLTLFHYLLVALLGTFVRSSATQEDAARQFFARNGTSSHTNNWAVLVCTSRYWFNYRHMANALSMYRTIKRLGIPDSNIILMLADDASCNARNKFPGAVYANPGKHLDLYGENVEVDYRGRVEPSVSRSKRLLSDENSNIFIFMTGHGGNDFLKFQDNEEISSHDIADAFEQMYQKKRYNEIFFMVDTCQANSLYSQLYSPNILATGSSKVGENSYSHSSDKDLGVAVIDAYTHSVLEFLEGINKTSHATLQDLFGSIDPAKINSHPGVRSDLFQRPLDNTLITDFFGGVSQVEVADVAADDELEAEPEQQAFIPPHRQDPLLSC
;
A
#
# COMPACT_ATOMS: atom_id res chain seq x y z
N MET A 1 -19.51 -10.59 -62.42
CA MET A 1 -19.91 -11.70 -61.54
C MET A 1 -18.64 -12.29 -60.93
N LEU A 2 -18.31 -11.93 -59.68
CA LEU A 2 -17.28 -12.67 -58.95
C LEU A 2 -17.81 -14.10 -58.70
N PRO A 3 -17.01 -15.15 -58.91
CA PRO A 3 -17.50 -16.52 -58.76
C PRO A 3 -17.84 -16.77 -57.28
N LEU A 4 -18.99 -17.39 -57.02
CA LEU A 4 -19.51 -17.72 -55.68
C LEU A 4 -18.47 -18.43 -54.79
N THR A 5 -17.52 -19.12 -55.41
CA THR A 5 -16.40 -19.81 -54.75
C THR A 5 -15.47 -18.83 -54.04
N LEU A 6 -15.17 -17.67 -54.62
CA LEU A 6 -14.26 -16.69 -54.03
C LEU A 6 -14.82 -16.08 -52.75
N PHE A 7 -16.15 -15.88 -52.69
CA PHE A 7 -16.84 -15.34 -51.52
C PHE A 7 -16.83 -16.34 -50.36
N HIS A 8 -16.97 -17.64 -50.66
CA HIS A 8 -16.90 -18.70 -49.66
C HIS A 8 -15.50 -18.82 -49.03
N TYR A 9 -14.45 -18.72 -49.84
CA TYR A 9 -13.06 -18.71 -49.34
C TYR A 9 -12.76 -17.47 -48.49
N LEU A 10 -13.30 -16.30 -48.86
CA LEU A 10 -13.12 -15.07 -48.08
C LEU A 10 -13.82 -15.14 -46.73
N LEU A 11 -15.05 -15.69 -46.69
CA LEU A 11 -15.83 -15.84 -45.46
C LEU A 11 -15.17 -16.84 -44.49
N VAL A 12 -14.69 -17.98 -45.00
CA VAL A 12 -13.96 -18.98 -44.21
C VAL A 12 -12.63 -18.43 -43.70
N ALA A 13 -11.92 -17.63 -44.52
CA ALA A 13 -10.70 -16.95 -44.07
C ALA A 13 -10.96 -15.91 -42.98
N LEU A 14 -12.02 -15.10 -43.12
CA LEU A 14 -12.44 -14.10 -42.13
C LEU A 14 -12.88 -14.75 -40.81
N LEU A 15 -13.70 -15.80 -40.87
CA LEU A 15 -14.10 -16.60 -39.70
C LEU A 15 -12.88 -17.27 -39.04
N GLY A 16 -11.96 -17.82 -39.83
CA GLY A 16 -10.72 -18.43 -39.34
C GLY A 16 -9.77 -17.43 -38.67
N THR A 17 -9.70 -16.19 -39.17
CA THR A 17 -8.93 -15.11 -38.53
C THR A 17 -9.60 -14.60 -37.26
N PHE A 18 -10.93 -14.53 -37.22
CA PHE A 18 -11.68 -14.08 -36.05
C PHE A 18 -11.55 -15.07 -34.89
N VAL A 19 -11.75 -16.37 -35.17
CA VAL A 19 -11.60 -17.45 -34.18
C VAL A 19 -10.16 -17.53 -33.65
N ARG A 20 -9.14 -17.35 -34.52
CA ARG A 20 -7.74 -17.28 -34.08
C ARG A 20 -7.48 -16.08 -33.16
N SER A 21 -8.03 -14.91 -33.47
CA SER A 21 -7.86 -13.71 -32.64
C SER A 21 -8.46 -13.89 -31.24
N SER A 22 -9.66 -14.49 -31.15
CA SER A 22 -10.34 -14.77 -29.88
C SER A 22 -9.55 -15.76 -29.02
N ALA A 23 -9.11 -16.87 -29.61
CA ALA A 23 -8.31 -17.88 -28.91
C ALA A 23 -6.97 -17.32 -28.40
N THR A 24 -6.31 -16.46 -29.19
CA THR A 24 -5.05 -15.83 -28.76
C THR A 24 -5.22 -14.82 -27.62
N GLN A 25 -6.37 -14.14 -27.54
CA GLN A 25 -6.67 -13.23 -26.42
C GLN A 25 -7.02 -13.99 -25.14
N GLU A 26 -7.79 -15.07 -25.25
CA GLU A 26 -8.08 -15.96 -24.10
C GLU A 26 -6.81 -16.63 -23.59
N ASP A 27 -5.92 -17.11 -24.46
CA ASP A 27 -4.64 -17.71 -24.06
C ASP A 27 -3.69 -16.68 -23.43
N ALA A 28 -3.67 -15.44 -23.94
CA ALA A 28 -2.89 -14.35 -23.33
C ALA A 28 -3.45 -13.96 -21.95
N ALA A 29 -4.78 -13.92 -21.80
CA ALA A 29 -5.44 -13.68 -20.52
C ALA A 29 -5.17 -14.84 -19.54
N ARG A 30 -5.28 -16.09 -19.99
CA ARG A 30 -4.96 -17.28 -19.18
C ARG A 30 -3.48 -17.32 -18.80
N GLN A 31 -2.56 -16.95 -19.68
CA GLN A 31 -1.14 -16.83 -19.33
C GLN A 31 -0.87 -15.67 -18.36
N PHE A 32 -1.60 -14.56 -18.47
CA PHE A 32 -1.53 -13.46 -17.51
C PHE A 32 -1.98 -13.92 -16.11
N PHE A 33 -3.13 -14.60 -16.01
CA PHE A 33 -3.64 -15.12 -14.73
C PHE A 33 -2.83 -16.32 -14.20
N ALA A 34 -2.30 -17.18 -15.08
CA ALA A 34 -1.46 -18.32 -14.69
C ALA A 34 -0.04 -17.91 -14.27
N ARG A 35 0.52 -16.83 -14.84
CA ARG A 35 1.82 -16.27 -14.42
C ARG A 35 1.73 -15.48 -13.10
N ASN A 36 0.56 -14.93 -12.77
CA ASN A 36 0.29 -14.39 -11.42
C ASN A 36 0.18 -15.49 -10.34
N GLY A 37 0.23 -16.78 -10.70
CA GLY A 37 0.06 -17.92 -9.80
C GLY A 37 1.18 -18.20 -8.78
N THR A 38 2.05 -17.25 -8.46
CA THR A 38 2.97 -17.40 -7.32
C THR A 38 2.42 -16.81 -6.02
N SER A 39 1.43 -15.91 -6.09
CA SER A 39 0.69 -15.41 -4.93
C SER A 39 -0.80 -15.53 -5.20
N SER A 40 -1.51 -16.45 -4.54
CA SER A 40 -2.93 -16.68 -4.76
C SER A 40 -3.82 -15.73 -3.92
N HIS A 41 -3.37 -14.50 -3.67
CA HIS A 41 -4.13 -13.53 -2.89
C HIS A 41 -5.28 -12.92 -3.71
N THR A 42 -6.39 -12.60 -3.06
CA THR A 42 -7.59 -12.04 -3.70
C THR A 42 -7.70 -10.54 -3.53
N ASN A 43 -6.99 -9.98 -2.55
CA ASN A 43 -6.95 -8.55 -2.27
C ASN A 43 -5.66 -8.18 -1.54
N ASN A 44 -5.35 -6.88 -1.57
CA ASN A 44 -4.25 -6.27 -0.81
C ASN A 44 -4.81 -5.28 0.19
N TRP A 45 -4.25 -5.28 1.39
CA TRP A 45 -4.51 -4.32 2.46
C TRP A 45 -3.24 -3.55 2.79
N ALA A 46 -3.41 -2.32 3.27
CA ALA A 46 -2.32 -1.53 3.82
C ALA A 46 -2.65 -1.02 5.23
N VAL A 47 -1.68 -1.07 6.14
CA VAL A 47 -1.74 -0.42 7.45
C VAL A 47 -0.55 0.52 7.57
N LEU A 48 -0.82 1.83 7.62
CA LEU A 48 0.18 2.89 7.55
C LEU A 48 0.13 3.68 8.86
N VAL A 49 1.23 3.69 9.61
CA VAL A 49 1.24 4.20 10.98
C VAL A 49 2.37 5.21 11.16
N CYS A 50 2.00 6.47 11.38
CA CYS A 50 2.91 7.49 11.94
C CYS A 50 2.74 7.51 13.46
N THR A 51 3.78 7.11 14.19
CA THR A 51 3.67 6.95 15.65
C THR A 51 4.10 8.18 16.45
N SER A 52 4.75 9.17 15.83
CA SER A 52 5.26 10.37 16.52
C SER A 52 4.36 11.58 16.42
N ARG A 53 4.44 12.47 17.42
CA ARG A 53 3.68 13.72 17.49
C ARG A 53 4.60 14.93 17.43
N TYR A 54 4.00 16.12 17.47
CA TYR A 54 4.69 17.42 17.50
C TYR A 54 5.34 17.84 16.19
N TRP A 55 5.50 19.16 16.07
CA TRP A 55 5.97 19.82 14.84
C TRP A 55 7.33 19.32 14.35
N PHE A 56 8.28 19.08 15.26
CA PHE A 56 9.63 18.65 14.89
C PHE A 56 9.68 17.23 14.30
N ASN A 57 8.59 16.46 14.42
CA ASN A 57 8.43 15.13 13.84
C ASN A 57 7.59 15.12 12.56
N TYR A 58 7.38 16.28 11.94
CA TYR A 58 6.63 16.46 10.69
C TYR A 58 6.89 15.36 9.64
N ARG A 59 8.17 15.01 9.44
CA ARG A 59 8.60 13.98 8.49
C ARG A 59 7.92 12.61 8.68
N HIS A 60 7.64 12.15 9.90
CA HIS A 60 7.01 10.84 10.11
C HIS A 60 5.58 10.82 9.54
N MET A 61 4.85 11.93 9.68
CA MET A 61 3.52 12.06 9.08
C MET A 61 3.61 12.15 7.55
N ALA A 62 4.59 12.90 7.03
CA ALA A 62 4.84 13.00 5.60
C ALA A 62 5.25 11.65 4.97
N ASN A 63 6.04 10.83 5.66
CA ASN A 63 6.40 9.46 5.27
C ASN A 63 5.14 8.60 5.09
N ALA A 64 4.27 8.55 6.11
CA ALA A 64 3.04 7.75 6.08
C ALA A 64 2.09 8.21 4.96
N LEU A 65 1.90 9.52 4.80
CA LEU A 65 1.07 10.09 3.73
C LEU A 65 1.67 9.83 2.33
N SER A 66 2.99 9.83 2.19
CA SER A 66 3.66 9.52 0.92
C SER A 66 3.46 8.05 0.52
N MET A 67 3.54 7.13 1.49
CA MET A 67 3.20 5.71 1.26
C MET A 67 1.73 5.53 0.91
N TYR A 68 0.82 6.21 1.63
CA TYR A 68 -0.62 6.20 1.35
C TYR A 68 -0.92 6.58 -0.10
N ARG A 69 -0.35 7.70 -0.57
CA ARG A 69 -0.54 8.14 -1.95
C ARG A 69 0.03 7.17 -2.97
N THR A 70 1.18 6.57 -2.67
CA THR A 70 1.83 5.58 -3.54
C THR A 70 0.95 4.35 -3.71
N ILE A 71 0.41 3.84 -2.61
CA ILE A 71 -0.47 2.67 -2.61
C ILE A 71 -1.80 2.95 -3.32
N LYS A 72 -2.40 4.13 -3.11
CA LYS A 72 -3.58 4.56 -3.87
C LYS A 72 -3.31 4.68 -5.36
N ARG A 73 -2.17 5.26 -5.76
CA ARG A 73 -1.74 5.34 -7.16
C ARG A 73 -1.64 3.94 -7.78
N LEU A 74 -1.14 2.98 -7.01
CA LEU A 74 -1.01 1.58 -7.42
C LEU A 74 -2.32 0.78 -7.32
N GLY A 75 -3.39 1.39 -6.80
CA GLY A 75 -4.77 0.95 -6.99
C GLY A 75 -5.42 0.26 -5.80
N ILE A 76 -4.80 0.24 -4.62
CA ILE A 76 -5.49 -0.21 -3.41
C ILE A 76 -6.51 0.87 -3.02
N PRO A 77 -7.81 0.53 -2.86
CA PRO A 77 -8.84 1.49 -2.49
C PRO A 77 -8.76 1.88 -1.02
N ASP A 78 -9.32 3.04 -0.64
CA ASP A 78 -9.34 3.52 0.75
C ASP A 78 -9.97 2.53 1.73
N SER A 79 -10.99 1.78 1.29
CA SER A 79 -11.61 0.71 2.09
C SER A 79 -10.64 -0.38 2.55
N ASN A 80 -9.46 -0.47 1.90
CA ASN A 80 -8.41 -1.44 2.17
C ASN A 80 -7.15 -0.81 2.77
N ILE A 81 -7.17 0.50 3.10
CA ILE A 81 -6.04 1.21 3.69
C ILE A 81 -6.46 1.72 5.06
N ILE A 82 -5.68 1.40 6.08
CA ILE A 82 -5.84 1.95 7.42
C ILE A 82 -4.71 2.94 7.65
N LEU A 83 -5.03 4.23 7.73
CA LEU A 83 -4.07 5.30 7.99
C LEU A 83 -4.22 5.81 9.44
N MET A 84 -3.14 5.67 10.20
CA MET A 84 -3.03 6.11 11.58
C MET A 84 -2.00 7.23 11.70
N LEU A 85 -2.43 8.43 12.06
CA LEU A 85 -1.56 9.58 12.30
C LEU A 85 -1.63 9.98 13.77
N ALA A 86 -0.48 9.97 14.45
CA ALA A 86 -0.42 10.32 15.86
C ALA A 86 -0.71 11.81 16.14
N ASP A 87 -0.51 12.68 15.15
CA ASP A 87 -0.79 14.11 15.23
C ASP A 87 -1.19 14.65 13.85
N ASP A 88 -1.69 15.88 13.79
CA ASP A 88 -2.07 16.53 12.54
C ASP A 88 -1.22 17.79 12.30
N ALA A 89 -0.13 17.65 11.55
CA ALA A 89 0.72 18.79 11.23
C ALA A 89 0.11 19.73 10.18
N SER A 90 -0.91 19.29 9.43
CA SER A 90 -1.58 20.14 8.44
C SER A 90 -2.23 21.36 9.12
N CYS A 91 -2.76 21.17 10.33
CA CYS A 91 -3.41 22.19 11.15
C CYS A 91 -2.57 22.73 12.31
N ASN A 92 -1.27 22.47 12.31
CA ASN A 92 -0.40 23.04 13.31
C ASN A 92 -0.22 24.55 13.08
N ALA A 93 -0.28 25.36 14.13
CA ALA A 93 -0.08 26.82 14.04
C ALA A 93 1.32 27.23 13.51
N ARG A 94 2.31 26.31 13.51
CA ARG A 94 3.63 26.53 12.90
C ARG A 94 3.66 26.26 11.40
N ASN A 95 2.63 25.61 10.86
CA ASN A 95 2.55 25.31 9.44
C ASN A 95 2.21 26.60 8.66
N LYS A 96 3.16 27.06 7.85
CA LYS A 96 2.95 28.21 6.96
C LYS A 96 2.00 27.91 5.79
N PHE A 97 1.65 26.65 5.59
CA PHE A 97 0.76 26.16 4.53
C PHE A 97 -0.40 25.38 5.17
N PRO A 98 -1.40 26.07 5.75
CA PRO A 98 -2.51 25.42 6.44
C PRO A 98 -3.23 24.41 5.54
N GLY A 99 -3.55 23.25 6.10
CA GLY A 99 -4.24 22.18 5.38
C GLY A 99 -3.37 21.34 4.44
N ALA A 100 -2.08 21.66 4.31
CA ALA A 100 -1.17 20.96 3.40
C ALA A 100 0.02 20.30 4.12
N VAL A 101 0.50 19.20 3.53
CA VAL A 101 1.70 18.48 3.99
C VAL A 101 2.60 18.16 2.81
N TYR A 102 3.91 18.33 2.93
CA TYR A 102 4.86 18.15 1.83
C TYR A 102 6.01 17.24 2.23
N ALA A 103 6.42 16.31 1.37
CA ALA A 103 7.61 15.46 1.58
C ALA A 103 8.88 16.01 0.91
N ASN A 104 8.80 17.14 0.21
CA ASN A 104 9.93 17.74 -0.48
C ASN A 104 9.94 19.28 -0.31
N PRO A 105 11.14 19.91 -0.31
CA PRO A 105 11.24 21.37 -0.15
C PRO A 105 10.63 22.18 -1.30
N GLY A 106 10.52 21.58 -2.49
CA GLY A 106 9.89 22.21 -3.65
C GLY A 106 8.37 22.32 -3.53
N LYS A 107 7.75 21.63 -2.56
CA LYS A 107 6.31 21.63 -2.28
C LYS A 107 5.45 21.32 -3.51
N HIS A 108 5.99 20.51 -4.43
CA HIS A 108 5.34 20.24 -5.71
C HIS A 108 4.05 19.42 -5.58
N LEU A 109 3.90 18.70 -4.47
CA LEU A 109 2.78 17.80 -4.23
C LEU A 109 2.30 17.92 -2.77
N ASP A 110 1.08 18.40 -2.58
CA ASP A 110 0.40 18.29 -1.30
C ASP A 110 0.00 16.83 -1.05
N LEU A 111 0.49 16.30 0.06
CA LEU A 111 0.27 14.94 0.50
C LEU A 111 -1.06 14.77 1.26
N TYR A 112 -1.56 15.84 1.89
CA TYR A 112 -2.77 15.80 2.70
C TYR A 112 -4.00 15.98 1.81
N GLY A 113 -4.25 17.18 1.29
CA GLY A 113 -5.31 17.46 0.30
C GLY A 113 -6.69 16.86 0.60
N GLU A 114 -7.58 16.89 -0.39
CA GLU A 114 -8.98 16.43 -0.23
C GLU A 114 -9.16 14.90 -0.29
N ASN A 115 -8.10 14.16 -0.64
CA ASN A 115 -8.21 12.74 -1.01
C ASN A 115 -7.56 11.79 0.00
N VAL A 116 -7.29 12.24 1.22
CA VAL A 116 -6.75 11.41 2.31
C VAL A 116 -7.83 11.09 3.31
N GLU A 117 -8.06 9.80 3.52
CA GLU A 117 -8.88 9.27 4.61
C GLU A 117 -7.96 8.91 5.78
N VAL A 118 -8.06 9.68 6.87
CA VAL A 118 -7.35 9.37 8.13
C VAL A 118 -8.31 8.62 9.05
N ASP A 119 -8.08 7.32 9.22
CA ASP A 119 -8.90 6.47 10.07
C ASP A 119 -8.73 6.80 11.56
N TYR A 120 -7.49 7.03 11.99
CA TYR A 120 -7.16 7.28 13.38
C TYR A 120 -6.28 8.52 13.52
N ARG A 121 -6.80 9.51 14.24
CA ARG A 121 -6.07 10.72 14.66
C ARG A 121 -5.86 10.67 16.17
N GLY A 122 -4.61 10.54 16.62
CA GLY A 122 -4.33 10.47 18.05
C GLY A 122 -4.83 9.16 18.70
N ARG A 123 -5.69 9.25 19.72
CA ARG A 123 -6.14 8.09 20.50
C ARG A 123 -7.16 7.22 19.75
N VAL A 124 -7.00 5.91 19.86
CA VAL A 124 -7.96 4.92 19.34
C VAL A 124 -9.09 4.75 20.37
N GLU A 125 -10.29 5.17 20.01
CA GLU A 125 -11.49 4.94 20.84
C GLU A 125 -11.91 3.45 20.79
N PRO A 126 -12.37 2.84 21.90
CA PRO A 126 -12.74 1.43 21.94
C PRO A 126 -13.85 1.03 20.94
N SER A 127 -14.73 1.97 20.58
CA SER A 127 -15.84 1.77 19.65
C SER A 127 -15.49 2.21 18.23
N VAL A 128 -14.48 1.59 17.62
CA VAL A 128 -14.15 1.87 16.22
C VAL A 128 -15.19 1.27 15.27
N SER A 129 -15.70 2.07 14.34
CA SER A 129 -16.57 1.62 13.25
C SER A 129 -15.94 0.48 12.44
N ARG A 130 -16.77 -0.42 11.89
CA ARG A 130 -16.29 -1.56 11.08
C ARG A 130 -15.45 -1.12 9.89
N SER A 131 -15.75 0.04 9.30
CA SER A 131 -15.04 0.61 8.15
C SER A 131 -13.57 0.93 8.43
N LYS A 132 -13.19 1.12 9.71
CA LYS A 132 -11.82 1.48 10.12
C LYS A 132 -11.04 0.30 10.67
N ARG A 133 -11.54 -0.93 10.47
CA ARG A 133 -10.90 -2.16 10.96
C ARG A 133 -10.28 -2.88 9.79
N LEU A 134 -9.18 -3.59 10.07
CA LEU A 134 -8.61 -4.53 9.13
C LEU A 134 -9.61 -5.67 8.96
N LEU A 135 -10.16 -5.86 7.76
CA LEU A 135 -11.11 -6.93 7.44
C LEU A 135 -10.49 -7.99 6.51
N SER A 136 -9.17 -8.14 6.60
CA SER A 136 -8.38 -9.16 5.92
C SER A 136 -8.74 -10.59 6.34
N ASP A 137 -8.38 -11.55 5.49
CA ASP A 137 -8.59 -12.98 5.67
C ASP A 137 -7.36 -13.78 5.17
N GLU A 138 -7.48 -15.10 5.13
CA GLU A 138 -6.45 -16.04 4.64
C GLU A 138 -6.02 -15.84 3.20
N ASN A 139 -6.74 -15.04 2.40
CA ASN A 139 -6.42 -14.74 1.02
C ASN A 139 -5.91 -13.30 0.83
N SER A 140 -5.66 -12.59 1.92
CA SER A 140 -5.29 -11.17 1.90
C SER A 140 -3.79 -10.99 2.09
N ASN A 141 -3.11 -10.33 1.15
CA ASN A 141 -1.75 -9.82 1.41
C ASN A 141 -1.83 -8.47 2.12
N ILE A 142 -0.94 -8.24 3.08
CA ILE A 142 -0.99 -7.05 3.92
C ILE A 142 0.37 -6.35 3.93
N PHE A 143 0.40 -5.11 3.46
CA PHE A 143 1.52 -4.22 3.65
C PHE A 143 1.36 -3.43 4.95
N ILE A 144 2.33 -3.49 5.84
CA ILE A 144 2.33 -2.75 7.10
C ILE A 144 3.56 -1.84 7.11
N PHE A 145 3.33 -0.52 7.12
CA PHE A 145 4.37 0.49 7.21
C PHE A 145 4.26 1.24 8.52
N MET A 146 5.34 1.25 9.30
CA MET A 146 5.42 2.04 10.54
C MET A 146 6.59 3.00 10.47
N THR A 147 6.38 4.23 10.92
CA THR A 147 7.44 5.26 10.98
C THR A 147 7.31 6.10 12.23
N GLY A 148 8.45 6.40 12.84
CA GLY A 148 8.50 7.11 14.11
C GLY A 148 9.86 7.07 14.78
N HIS A 149 9.86 7.35 16.07
CA HIS A 149 11.03 7.18 16.93
C HIS A 149 11.01 5.81 17.60
N GLY A 150 12.16 5.20 17.77
CA GLY A 150 12.30 3.89 18.38
C GLY A 150 13.71 3.65 18.85
N GLY A 151 13.96 2.42 19.28
CA GLY A 151 15.25 1.95 19.75
C GLY A 151 15.30 0.44 19.69
N ASN A 152 16.21 -0.16 20.47
CA ASN A 152 16.33 -1.60 20.48
C ASN A 152 15.06 -2.25 21.05
N ASP A 153 14.37 -3.00 20.20
CA ASP A 153 13.15 -3.78 20.48
C ASP A 153 11.89 -2.97 20.78
N PHE A 154 11.87 -1.65 20.49
CA PHE A 154 10.66 -0.85 20.68
C PHE A 154 10.50 0.30 19.67
N LEU A 155 9.25 0.66 19.43
CA LEU A 155 8.83 1.86 18.71
C LEU A 155 7.98 2.71 19.65
N LYS A 156 8.33 3.99 19.82
CA LYS A 156 7.52 4.93 20.60
C LYS A 156 6.20 5.20 19.88
N PHE A 157 5.13 5.20 20.65
CA PHE A 157 3.77 5.49 20.20
C PHE A 157 3.23 6.71 20.92
N GLN A 158 2.77 7.70 20.14
CA GLN A 158 2.23 8.97 20.63
C GLN A 158 3.23 9.76 21.52
N ASP A 159 4.53 9.53 21.37
CA ASP A 159 5.62 10.05 22.22
C ASP A 159 5.49 9.76 23.73
N ASN A 160 4.70 8.76 24.13
CA ASN A 160 4.46 8.44 25.53
C ASN A 160 4.45 6.94 25.83
N GLU A 161 3.91 6.13 24.94
CA GLU A 161 3.83 4.68 25.06
C GLU A 161 4.89 4.03 24.15
N GLU A 162 5.08 2.72 24.31
CA GLU A 162 6.01 1.94 23.50
C GLU A 162 5.30 0.67 23.02
N ILE A 163 5.51 0.32 21.75
CA ILE A 163 5.15 -0.97 21.19
C ILE A 163 6.45 -1.76 21.06
N SER A 164 6.53 -2.91 21.71
CA SER A 164 7.73 -3.76 21.66
C SER A 164 7.73 -4.68 20.43
N SER A 165 8.91 -5.22 20.09
CA SER A 165 9.05 -6.26 19.07
C SER A 165 8.22 -7.52 19.40
N HIS A 166 8.05 -7.81 20.69
CA HIS A 166 7.19 -8.90 21.17
C HIS A 166 5.70 -8.63 20.94
N ASP A 167 5.23 -7.40 21.19
CA ASP A 167 3.82 -7.04 20.95
C ASP A 167 3.46 -7.20 19.47
N ILE A 168 4.37 -6.82 18.56
CA ILE A 168 4.20 -6.99 17.11
C ILE A 168 4.18 -8.48 16.76
N ALA A 169 5.10 -9.27 17.30
CA ALA A 169 5.16 -10.71 17.06
C ALA A 169 3.89 -11.42 17.51
N ASP A 170 3.39 -11.12 18.71
CA ASP A 170 2.17 -11.71 19.26
C ASP A 170 0.91 -11.24 18.51
N ALA A 171 0.89 -10.00 18.02
CA ALA A 171 -0.19 -9.52 17.16
C ALA A 171 -0.23 -10.27 15.83
N PHE A 172 0.91 -10.46 15.17
CA PHE A 172 1.00 -11.24 13.94
C PHE A 172 0.66 -12.72 14.15
N GLU A 173 1.07 -13.30 15.28
CA GLU A 173 0.67 -14.67 15.65
C GLU A 173 -0.83 -14.80 15.84
N GLN A 174 -1.47 -13.86 16.54
CA GLN A 174 -2.91 -13.86 16.67
C GLN A 174 -3.62 -13.72 15.32
N MET A 175 -3.05 -12.95 14.39
CA MET A 175 -3.57 -12.85 13.03
C MET A 175 -3.41 -14.18 12.28
N TYR A 176 -2.27 -14.85 12.42
CA TYR A 176 -2.00 -16.15 11.80
C TYR A 176 -2.99 -17.22 12.28
N GLN A 177 -3.12 -17.38 13.61
CA GLN A 177 -4.04 -18.34 14.23
C GLN A 177 -5.50 -18.11 13.83
N LYS A 178 -5.87 -16.85 13.57
CA LYS A 178 -7.22 -16.45 13.15
C LYS A 178 -7.38 -16.39 11.63
N LYS A 179 -6.39 -16.85 10.87
CA LYS A 179 -6.41 -16.85 9.39
C LYS A 179 -6.72 -15.47 8.82
N ARG A 180 -6.00 -14.45 9.29
CA ARG A 180 -6.22 -13.04 8.96
C ARG A 180 -5.27 -12.50 7.90
N TYR A 181 -4.40 -13.32 7.32
CA TYR A 181 -3.54 -12.94 6.20
C TYR A 181 -3.11 -14.19 5.40
N ASN A 182 -2.78 -13.97 4.13
CA ASN A 182 -2.02 -14.87 3.27
C ASN A 182 -0.51 -14.62 3.47
N GLU A 183 -0.07 -13.38 3.22
CA GLU A 183 1.31 -12.91 3.40
C GLU A 183 1.33 -11.51 4.05
N ILE A 184 2.30 -11.24 4.92
CA ILE A 184 2.56 -9.90 5.46
C ILE A 184 3.90 -9.38 4.95
N PHE A 185 3.93 -8.14 4.47
CA PHE A 185 5.14 -7.37 4.28
C PHE A 185 5.22 -6.24 5.32
N PHE A 186 6.09 -6.41 6.31
CA PHE A 186 6.29 -5.47 7.41
C PHE A 186 7.52 -4.58 7.16
N MET A 187 7.30 -3.29 6.95
CA MET A 187 8.34 -2.28 6.71
C MET A 187 8.33 -1.26 7.83
N VAL A 188 9.50 -0.97 8.41
CA VAL A 188 9.59 0.00 9.52
C VAL A 188 10.76 0.96 9.38
N ASP A 189 10.47 2.27 9.47
CA ASP A 189 11.46 3.35 9.43
C ASP A 189 11.64 4.03 10.79
N THR A 190 12.71 3.66 11.48
CA THR A 190 13.08 4.17 12.81
C THR A 190 14.54 3.82 13.15
N CYS A 191 15.11 4.45 14.18
CA CYS A 191 16.35 4.00 14.79
C CYS A 191 16.24 2.56 15.29
N GLN A 192 17.25 1.74 15.00
CA GLN A 192 17.33 0.32 15.34
C GLN A 192 16.14 -0.52 14.84
N ALA A 193 15.51 -0.10 13.74
CA ALA A 193 14.38 -0.74 13.07
C ALA A 193 14.50 -2.27 12.97
N ASN A 194 15.69 -2.80 12.68
CA ASN A 194 15.88 -4.23 12.49
C ASN A 194 15.60 -5.09 13.75
N SER A 195 15.61 -4.48 14.94
CA SER A 195 15.23 -5.16 16.18
C SER A 195 13.73 -5.48 16.23
N LEU A 196 12.87 -4.68 15.59
CA LEU A 196 11.41 -4.78 15.70
C LEU A 196 10.83 -6.05 15.06
N TYR A 197 11.53 -6.62 14.09
CA TYR A 197 11.12 -7.89 13.48
C TYR A 197 11.95 -9.09 13.95
N SER A 198 12.87 -8.91 14.92
CA SER A 198 13.74 -9.98 15.40
C SER A 198 12.98 -11.09 16.13
N GLN A 199 11.88 -10.72 16.78
CA GLN A 199 11.04 -11.62 17.57
C GLN A 199 9.90 -12.25 16.76
N LEU A 200 9.74 -11.93 15.46
CA LEU A 200 8.69 -12.56 14.66
C LEU A 200 8.92 -14.07 14.53
N TYR A 201 7.85 -14.85 14.63
CA TYR A 201 7.88 -16.31 14.56
C TYR A 201 6.75 -16.94 13.73
N SER A 202 5.73 -16.18 13.35
CA SER A 202 4.64 -16.66 12.49
C SER A 202 5.07 -16.72 11.03
N PRO A 203 4.58 -17.70 10.24
CA PRO A 203 5.01 -17.88 8.86
C PRO A 203 4.39 -16.85 7.92
N ASN A 204 4.90 -16.81 6.69
CA ASN A 204 4.49 -15.96 5.57
C ASN A 204 4.67 -14.46 5.85
N ILE A 205 5.75 -14.11 6.56
CA ILE A 205 6.09 -12.72 6.89
C ILE A 205 7.45 -12.36 6.31
N LEU A 206 7.46 -11.34 5.46
CA LEU A 206 8.67 -10.63 5.03
C LEU A 206 8.79 -9.36 5.85
N ALA A 207 9.98 -9.05 6.34
CA ALA A 207 10.22 -7.80 7.07
C ALA A 207 11.43 -7.04 6.55
N THR A 208 11.38 -5.71 6.65
CA THR A 208 12.51 -4.82 6.36
C THR A 208 12.51 -3.62 7.29
N GLY A 209 13.72 -3.10 7.58
CA GLY A 209 13.92 -1.98 8.49
C GLY A 209 14.98 -1.02 7.98
N SER A 210 14.90 0.24 8.40
CA SER A 210 15.79 1.30 7.91
C SER A 210 17.19 1.33 8.52
N SER A 211 17.43 0.65 9.64
CA SER A 211 18.70 0.70 10.36
C SER A 211 18.94 -0.54 11.24
N LYS A 212 20.20 -0.94 11.37
CA LYS A 212 20.61 -2.08 12.19
C LYS A 212 20.56 -1.77 13.70
N VAL A 213 20.61 -2.82 14.52
CA VAL A 213 20.76 -2.67 15.97
C VAL A 213 22.03 -1.89 16.30
N GLY A 214 21.93 -0.93 17.22
CA GLY A 214 23.01 0.00 17.58
C GLY A 214 23.21 1.16 16.61
N GLU A 215 22.32 1.36 15.62
CA GLU A 215 22.41 2.44 14.62
C GLU A 215 21.15 3.32 14.61
N ASN A 216 21.31 4.60 14.29
CA ASN A 216 20.20 5.53 14.09
C ASN A 216 19.67 5.46 12.64
N SER A 217 18.40 5.83 12.44
CA SER A 217 17.91 6.26 11.14
C SER A 217 18.02 7.79 11.01
N TYR A 218 17.98 8.30 9.78
CA TYR A 218 18.23 9.72 9.51
C TYR A 218 17.13 10.36 8.70
N SER A 219 16.83 11.60 9.04
CA SER A 219 15.97 12.46 8.23
C SER A 219 16.65 12.86 6.92
N HIS A 220 15.86 13.14 5.89
CA HIS A 220 16.30 13.71 4.62
C HIS A 220 15.50 14.97 4.29
N SER A 221 16.09 15.89 3.50
CA SER A 221 15.46 17.14 3.05
C SER A 221 14.86 18.02 4.16
N SER A 222 15.53 19.15 4.46
CA SER A 222 15.00 20.18 5.35
C SER A 222 14.31 21.29 4.57
N ASP A 223 13.17 21.74 5.06
CA ASP A 223 12.42 22.83 4.46
C ASP A 223 12.58 24.12 5.28
N LYS A 224 13.04 25.19 4.62
CA LYS A 224 13.33 26.47 5.30
C LYS A 224 12.06 27.20 5.76
N ASP A 225 10.95 27.02 5.04
CA ASP A 225 9.71 27.66 5.42
C ASP A 225 9.08 26.99 6.63
N LEU A 226 9.13 25.66 6.68
CA LEU A 226 8.61 24.85 7.80
C LEU A 226 9.58 24.78 8.99
N GLY A 227 10.89 24.95 8.75
CA GLY A 227 11.93 24.90 9.77
C GLY A 227 12.20 23.50 10.33
N VAL A 228 11.82 22.45 9.59
CA VAL A 228 11.93 21.03 9.99
C VAL A 228 12.33 20.17 8.81
N ALA A 229 12.79 18.95 9.08
CA ALA A 229 12.92 17.92 8.05
C ALA A 229 11.54 17.42 7.61
N VAL A 230 11.40 17.14 6.31
CA VAL A 230 10.10 16.82 5.70
C VAL A 230 9.94 15.35 5.30
N ILE A 231 11.00 14.55 5.32
CA ILE A 231 10.95 13.12 5.02
C ILE A 231 12.12 12.40 5.72
N ASP A 232 12.08 11.08 5.88
CA ASP A 232 13.24 10.28 6.28
C ASP A 232 13.99 9.68 5.08
N ALA A 233 15.29 9.45 5.24
CA ALA A 233 16.17 9.07 4.13
C ALA A 233 15.85 7.68 3.57
N TYR A 234 15.52 6.72 4.44
CA TYR A 234 15.08 5.40 4.01
C TYR A 234 13.74 5.46 3.28
N THR A 235 12.74 6.11 3.88
CA THR A 235 11.43 6.31 3.23
C THR A 235 11.57 7.04 1.89
N HIS A 236 12.41 8.08 1.80
CA HIS A 236 12.71 8.76 0.55
C HIS A 236 13.28 7.81 -0.50
N SER A 237 14.26 6.97 -0.14
CA SER A 237 14.85 5.99 -1.07
C SER A 237 13.83 4.95 -1.55
N VAL A 238 12.93 4.49 -0.67
CA VAL A 238 11.84 3.57 -1.05
C VAL A 238 10.87 4.24 -2.01
N LEU A 239 10.48 5.49 -1.73
CA LEU A 239 9.55 6.23 -2.58
C LEU A 239 10.14 6.57 -3.94
N GLU A 240 11.43 6.93 -4.03
CA GLU A 240 12.13 7.13 -5.31
C GLU A 240 12.03 5.88 -6.21
N PHE A 241 12.22 4.69 -5.62
CA PHE A 241 12.03 3.44 -6.36
C PHE A 241 10.56 3.27 -6.79
N LEU A 242 9.62 3.45 -5.86
CA LEU A 242 8.20 3.24 -6.11
C LEU A 242 7.60 4.25 -7.10
N GLU A 243 8.16 5.45 -7.26
CA GLU A 243 7.74 6.44 -8.26
C GLU A 243 7.82 5.91 -9.69
N GLY A 244 8.78 5.04 -10.00
CA GLY A 244 8.90 4.37 -11.30
C GLY A 244 7.94 3.20 -11.51
N ILE A 245 7.18 2.80 -10.47
CA ILE A 245 6.33 1.62 -10.48
C ILE A 245 4.89 1.99 -10.87
N ASN A 246 4.33 1.19 -11.77
CA ASN A 246 2.91 1.22 -12.14
C ASN A 246 2.25 -0.14 -11.87
N LYS A 247 0.93 -0.22 -12.09
CA LYS A 247 0.11 -1.41 -11.80
C LYS A 247 0.50 -2.67 -12.58
N THR A 248 1.19 -2.52 -13.70
CA THR A 248 1.63 -3.63 -14.58
C THR A 248 3.14 -3.89 -14.45
N SER A 249 3.79 -3.34 -13.42
CA SER A 249 5.23 -3.52 -13.22
C SER A 249 5.55 -4.98 -12.89
N HIS A 250 6.69 -5.43 -13.40
CA HIS A 250 7.29 -6.72 -13.05
C HIS A 250 8.49 -6.56 -12.09
N ALA A 251 8.69 -5.37 -11.53
CA ALA A 251 9.72 -5.15 -10.53
C ALA A 251 9.44 -6.00 -9.28
N THR A 252 10.52 -6.52 -8.70
CA THR A 252 10.48 -7.48 -7.61
C THR A 252 10.85 -6.84 -6.28
N LEU A 253 10.56 -7.52 -5.16
CA LEU A 253 11.04 -7.08 -3.85
C LEU A 253 12.56 -7.11 -3.76
N GLN A 254 13.22 -8.02 -4.49
CA GLN A 254 14.68 -8.02 -4.61
C GLN A 254 15.20 -6.75 -5.30
N ASP A 255 14.50 -6.23 -6.32
CA ASP A 255 14.85 -4.98 -6.99
C ASP A 255 14.71 -3.78 -6.05
N LEU A 256 13.62 -3.73 -5.26
CA LEU A 256 13.43 -2.70 -4.23
C LEU A 256 14.58 -2.71 -3.23
N PHE A 257 14.87 -3.86 -2.62
CA PHE A 257 15.93 -3.96 -1.61
C PHE A 257 17.31 -3.67 -2.20
N GLY A 258 17.56 -4.08 -3.45
CA GLY A 258 18.81 -3.77 -4.17
C GLY A 258 18.95 -2.30 -4.57
N SER A 259 17.86 -1.54 -4.63
CA SER A 259 17.88 -0.10 -4.97
C SER A 259 18.31 0.81 -3.82
N ILE A 260 18.21 0.32 -2.57
CA ILE A 260 18.48 1.13 -1.38
C ILE A 260 19.98 1.15 -1.11
N ASP A 261 20.60 2.32 -1.27
CA ASP A 261 22.02 2.54 -1.04
C ASP A 261 22.29 2.99 0.42
N PRO A 262 22.97 2.18 1.25
CA PRO A 262 23.32 2.53 2.63
C PRO A 262 24.08 3.87 2.75
N ALA A 263 24.88 4.22 1.74
CA ALA A 263 25.64 5.48 1.76
C ALA A 263 24.72 6.69 1.56
N LYS A 264 23.64 6.56 0.77
CA LYS A 264 22.66 7.64 0.58
C LYS A 264 21.78 7.85 1.82
N ILE A 265 21.39 6.76 2.48
CA ILE A 265 20.50 6.84 3.65
C ILE A 265 21.25 7.02 4.98
N ASN A 266 22.58 6.89 4.98
CA ASN A 266 23.47 6.96 6.15
C ASN A 266 23.17 5.91 7.23
N SER A 267 22.51 4.82 6.87
CA SER A 267 22.18 3.69 7.74
C SER A 267 22.18 2.39 6.93
N HIS A 268 22.16 1.26 7.63
CA HIS A 268 22.19 -0.08 7.04
C HIS A 268 20.80 -0.70 7.13
N PRO A 269 20.04 -0.75 6.02
CA PRO A 269 18.73 -1.37 6.03
C PRO A 269 18.88 -2.88 6.20
N GLY A 270 17.88 -3.51 6.82
CA GLY A 270 17.81 -4.97 6.95
C GLY A 270 16.64 -5.55 6.20
N VAL A 271 16.76 -6.82 5.81
CA VAL A 271 15.68 -7.64 5.27
C VAL A 271 15.70 -8.98 6.00
N ARG A 272 14.54 -9.43 6.48
CA ARG A 272 14.34 -10.73 7.10
C ARG A 272 13.31 -11.50 6.30
N SER A 273 13.73 -12.60 5.68
CA SER A 273 12.91 -13.42 4.77
C SER A 273 12.85 -14.90 5.14
N ASP A 274 13.44 -15.34 6.27
CA ASP A 274 13.40 -16.75 6.73
C ASP A 274 11.98 -17.27 7.01
N LEU A 275 11.04 -16.37 7.32
CA LEU A 275 9.63 -16.68 7.52
C LEU A 275 8.79 -16.57 6.24
N PHE A 276 9.38 -16.08 5.14
CA PHE A 276 8.71 -15.84 3.87
C PHE A 276 9.08 -16.91 2.84
N GLN A 277 8.08 -17.64 2.33
CA GLN A 277 8.33 -18.85 1.55
C GLN A 277 8.80 -18.58 0.10
N ARG A 278 8.44 -17.44 -0.46
CA ARG A 278 8.69 -17.14 -1.87
C ARG A 278 10.08 -16.50 -2.06
N PRO A 279 10.80 -16.84 -3.14
CA PRO A 279 12.01 -16.12 -3.53
C PRO A 279 11.71 -14.64 -3.82
N LEU A 280 12.56 -13.74 -3.31
CA LEU A 280 12.35 -12.29 -3.44
C LEU A 280 12.51 -11.79 -4.87
N ASP A 281 13.28 -12.49 -5.70
CA ASP A 281 13.48 -12.25 -7.14
C ASP A 281 12.29 -12.70 -8.00
N ASN A 282 11.32 -13.41 -7.41
CA ASN A 282 10.06 -13.78 -8.06
C ASN A 282 8.83 -13.16 -7.37
N THR A 283 9.04 -12.40 -6.30
CA THR A 283 7.95 -11.75 -5.56
C THR A 283 7.79 -10.32 -6.06
N LEU A 284 6.65 -10.02 -6.66
CA LEU A 284 6.43 -8.72 -7.29
C LEU A 284 6.12 -7.65 -6.23
N ILE A 285 6.53 -6.41 -6.51
CA ILE A 285 6.12 -5.25 -5.70
C ILE A 285 4.60 -5.11 -5.70
N THR A 286 3.95 -5.38 -6.83
CA THR A 286 2.50 -5.29 -6.99
C THR A 286 1.73 -6.31 -6.13
N ASP A 287 2.38 -7.37 -5.63
CA ASP A 287 1.75 -8.34 -4.71
C ASP A 287 1.44 -7.75 -3.32
N PHE A 288 2.00 -6.60 -2.98
CA PHE A 288 1.74 -5.91 -1.71
C PHE A 288 1.28 -4.46 -1.91
N PHE A 289 1.77 -3.78 -2.95
CA PHE A 289 1.46 -2.37 -3.19
C PHE A 289 0.36 -2.15 -4.25
N GLY A 290 0.05 -3.17 -5.07
CA GLY A 290 -0.89 -3.06 -6.19
C GLY A 290 -2.33 -3.32 -5.80
N GLY A 291 -3.29 -2.68 -6.48
CA GLY A 291 -4.70 -3.07 -6.38
C GLY A 291 -4.97 -4.37 -7.14
N VAL A 292 -5.69 -5.31 -6.52
CA VAL A 292 -6.16 -6.53 -7.18
C VAL A 292 -7.55 -6.25 -7.77
N SER A 293 -7.68 -6.32 -9.09
CA SER A 293 -8.98 -6.29 -9.76
C SER A 293 -9.34 -7.70 -10.18
N GLN A 294 -10.26 -8.34 -9.45
CA GLN A 294 -10.86 -9.58 -9.93
C GLN A 294 -11.94 -9.21 -10.94
N VAL A 295 -11.73 -9.59 -12.20
CA VAL A 295 -12.81 -9.62 -13.19
C VAL A 295 -13.45 -10.99 -13.06
N GLU A 296 -14.61 -11.05 -12.40
CA GLU A 296 -15.48 -12.22 -12.55
C GLU A 296 -15.94 -12.25 -14.00
N VAL A 297 -15.40 -13.18 -14.79
CA VAL A 297 -15.96 -13.50 -16.10
C VAL A 297 -17.24 -14.27 -15.81
N ALA A 298 -18.36 -13.56 -15.77
CA ALA A 298 -19.66 -14.20 -15.75
C ALA A 298 -19.79 -15.02 -17.04
N ASP A 299 -19.85 -16.34 -16.91
CA ASP A 299 -20.28 -17.21 -18.00
C ASP A 299 -21.72 -16.82 -18.34
N VAL A 300 -21.89 -16.07 -19.42
CA VAL A 300 -23.22 -15.71 -19.91
C VAL A 300 -23.81 -16.97 -20.56
N ALA A 301 -24.37 -17.84 -19.74
CA ALA A 301 -25.34 -18.81 -20.20
C ALA A 301 -26.53 -18.00 -20.71
N ALA A 302 -26.72 -18.02 -22.03
CA ALA A 302 -27.92 -17.53 -22.66
C ALA A 302 -29.08 -18.41 -22.18
N ASP A 303 -29.87 -17.91 -21.25
CA ASP A 303 -31.30 -18.17 -21.05
C ASP A 303 -31.71 -17.44 -19.76
N ASP A 304 -32.42 -16.32 -19.88
CA ASP A 304 -33.67 -16.09 -19.15
C ASP A 304 -34.28 -14.72 -19.50
N GLU A 305 -35.59 -14.75 -19.69
CA GLU A 305 -36.46 -13.64 -20.09
C GLU A 305 -36.45 -12.50 -19.06
N LEU A 306 -36.21 -11.28 -19.54
CA LEU A 306 -36.30 -10.04 -18.74
C LEU A 306 -37.77 -9.65 -18.54
N GLU A 307 -38.33 -9.98 -17.37
CA GLU A 307 -39.46 -9.23 -16.81
C GLU A 307 -38.95 -7.91 -16.20
N ALA A 308 -39.54 -6.79 -16.63
CA ALA A 308 -39.18 -5.45 -16.19
C ALA A 308 -39.89 -5.08 -14.88
N GLU A 309 -39.13 -4.92 -13.80
CA GLU A 309 -39.55 -4.25 -12.56
C GLU A 309 -39.28 -2.72 -12.64
N PRO A 310 -40.11 -1.87 -12.00
CA PRO A 310 -40.11 -0.43 -12.26
C PRO A 310 -39.03 0.33 -11.50
N GLU A 311 -38.51 1.39 -12.15
CA GLU A 311 -37.48 2.31 -11.64
C GLU A 311 -37.80 2.87 -10.24
N GLN A 312 -37.01 2.49 -9.24
CA GLN A 312 -36.86 3.28 -8.03
C GLN A 312 -35.86 4.41 -8.30
N GLN A 313 -36.36 5.65 -8.27
CA GLN A 313 -35.56 6.86 -8.33
C GLN A 313 -34.40 6.81 -7.34
N ALA A 314 -33.18 6.86 -7.87
CA ALA A 314 -31.98 7.03 -7.08
C ALA A 314 -32.09 8.31 -6.24
N PHE A 315 -32.17 8.13 -4.93
CA PHE A 315 -32.00 9.23 -3.97
C PHE A 315 -30.55 9.69 -4.04
N ILE A 316 -30.30 10.78 -4.76
CA ILE A 316 -29.01 11.48 -4.76
C ILE A 316 -29.00 12.34 -3.49
N PRO A 317 -28.24 11.98 -2.43
CA PRO A 317 -28.10 12.87 -1.29
C PRO A 317 -27.39 14.15 -1.76
N PRO A 318 -27.78 15.33 -1.25
CA PRO A 318 -27.20 16.58 -1.70
C PRO A 318 -25.70 16.59 -1.39
N HIS A 319 -24.91 17.07 -2.36
CA HIS A 319 -23.54 17.52 -2.17
C HIS A 319 -23.49 18.37 -0.90
N ARG A 320 -22.83 17.85 0.14
CA ARG A 320 -22.47 18.66 1.30
C ARG A 320 -21.27 19.52 0.90
N GLN A 321 -21.55 20.66 0.29
CA GLN A 321 -20.62 21.79 0.28
C GLN A 321 -20.77 22.54 1.61
N ASP A 322 -19.72 22.37 2.43
CA ASP A 322 -19.06 23.29 3.36
C ASP A 322 -19.85 24.14 4.37
N PRO A 323 -19.27 24.29 5.58
CA PRO A 323 -18.40 25.44 5.78
C PRO A 323 -17.12 25.12 6.57
N LEU A 324 -15.95 25.40 5.98
CA LEU A 324 -14.63 25.49 6.63
C LEU A 324 -14.03 24.14 7.12
N LEU A 325 -13.62 23.28 6.18
CA LEU A 325 -12.51 22.34 6.41
C LEU A 325 -11.20 23.00 5.97
N SER A 326 -10.84 24.05 6.70
CA SER A 326 -9.49 24.57 6.72
C SER A 326 -9.07 24.48 8.16
N CYS A 327 -7.85 24.06 8.39
CA CYS A 327 -7.14 24.50 9.58
C CYS A 327 -7.39 26.01 9.83
#